data_AF-A0A3M1AYS8-F1
#
_entry.id   AF-A0A3M1AYS8-F1
#
_cell.length_a   1.000
_cell.length_b   1.000
_cell.length_c   1.000
_cell.angle_alpha   90.00
_cell.angle_beta   90.00
_cell.angle_gamma   90.00
#
_symmetry.space_group_name_H-M   'P 1'
#
loop_
_entity.id
_entity.type
_entity.pdbx_description
1 polymer ?
#
loop_
_entity_poly.entity_id
_entity_poly.type
_entity_poly.pdbx_seq_one_letter_code
_entity_poly.pdbx_strand_id
1 'polypeptide(L)'
;INATYAGSNSVNRLFGVEDIQLMHEISEIAFVTSAQLQKIGLTVMDGQFGSIMPYGKSGLLSLSSVAYTHHKVCYENLPTFDCQKETDTCRPDFPGNCNFCPAKPASNQRKMIGQMLQYFSDRVSIDYFSSFFTIKSKLKANFIDDGRPTEINKLHSDPDFYCIFAGKINSIYEIEKVL
;
A
#
# COMPACT_ATOMS: atom_id res chain seq x y z
N ILE A 1 -4.81 3.43 21.51
CA ILE A 1 -4.57 2.40 20.47
C ILE A 1 -3.91 3.06 19.27
N ASN A 2 -2.73 2.62 18.87
CA ASN A 2 -2.02 3.03 17.67
C ASN A 2 -2.29 2.05 16.53
N ALA A 3 -2.93 2.52 15.47
CA ALA A 3 -3.19 1.77 14.23
C ALA A 3 -2.84 2.63 13.00
N THR A 4 -1.75 3.39 13.10
CA THR A 4 -1.37 4.41 12.10
C THR A 4 -0.45 3.89 10.98
N TYR A 5 -0.09 2.60 10.99
CA TYR A 5 0.67 1.90 9.95
C TYR A 5 1.98 2.59 9.57
N ALA A 6 2.00 3.35 8.46
CA ALA A 6 3.21 4.09 8.06
C ALA A 6 3.66 5.10 9.12
N GLY A 7 2.75 5.57 9.98
CA GLY A 7 3.07 6.40 11.14
C GLY A 7 3.28 5.63 12.45
N SER A 8 3.21 4.29 12.46
CA SER A 8 3.20 3.49 13.70
C SER A 8 4.40 3.81 14.58
N ASN A 9 5.61 3.78 14.01
CA ASN A 9 6.83 4.08 14.77
C ASN A 9 6.93 5.55 15.19
N SER A 10 6.42 6.48 14.39
CA SER A 10 6.35 7.88 14.79
C SER A 10 5.50 8.07 16.04
N VAL A 11 4.32 7.43 16.10
CA VAL A 11 3.46 7.47 17.28
C VAL A 11 4.12 6.71 18.45
N ASN A 12 4.69 5.53 18.22
CA ASN A 12 5.37 4.76 19.28
C ASN A 12 6.46 5.58 19.98
N ARG A 13 7.28 6.30 19.22
CA ARG A 13 8.33 7.17 19.76
C ARG A 13 7.79 8.30 20.63
N LEU A 14 6.60 8.85 20.33
CA LEU A 14 5.95 9.85 21.19
C LEU A 14 5.59 9.31 22.58
N PHE A 15 5.35 7.99 22.68
CA PHE A 15 5.06 7.29 23.93
C PHE A 15 6.30 6.61 24.53
N GLY A 16 7.49 6.83 23.97
CA GLY A 16 8.74 6.26 24.48
C GLY A 16 8.84 4.73 24.35
N VAL A 17 8.08 4.11 23.46
CA VAL A 17 8.12 2.66 23.23
C VAL A 17 8.95 2.31 22.00
N GLU A 18 9.45 1.07 21.95
CA GLU A 18 10.33 0.61 20.87
C GLU A 18 9.68 0.64 19.49
N ASP A 19 10.52 0.82 18.47
CA ASP A 19 10.11 0.73 17.08
C ASP A 19 9.78 -0.72 16.70
N ILE A 20 8.70 -0.87 15.95
CA ILE A 20 8.46 -2.08 15.17
C ILE A 20 9.50 -2.13 14.04
N GLN A 21 10.07 -3.31 13.79
CA GLN A 21 11.02 -3.51 12.69
C GLN A 21 10.29 -3.48 11.34
N LEU A 22 10.14 -2.29 10.78
CA LEU A 22 9.34 -2.02 9.58
C LEU A 22 10.20 -1.65 8.39
N MET A 23 9.69 -1.98 7.21
CA MET A 23 10.10 -1.40 5.95
C MET A 23 8.89 -0.80 5.24
N HIS A 24 9.13 0.15 4.34
CA HIS A 24 8.09 0.93 3.71
C HIS A 24 8.23 0.96 2.20
N GLU A 25 7.10 1.04 1.51
CA GLU A 25 7.07 1.06 0.05
C GLU A 25 6.01 2.04 -0.46
N ILE A 26 6.39 2.93 -1.37
CA ILE A 26 5.39 3.70 -2.12
C ILE A 26 4.80 2.78 -3.19
N SER A 27 3.49 2.53 -3.09
CA SER A 27 2.76 1.64 -3.98
C SER A 27 1.64 2.36 -4.71
N GLU A 28 1.41 1.95 -5.95
CA GLU A 28 0.39 2.47 -6.85
C GLU A 28 -0.69 1.43 -7.16
N ILE A 29 -1.94 1.88 -7.18
CA ILE A 29 -3.05 1.22 -7.89
C ILE A 29 -3.53 2.17 -8.97
N ALA A 30 -3.44 1.74 -10.23
CA ALA A 30 -3.99 2.49 -11.35
C ALA A 30 -5.49 2.21 -11.46
N PHE A 31 -6.25 3.22 -11.88
CA PHE A 31 -7.66 3.12 -12.22
C PHE A 31 -7.82 3.34 -13.71
N VAL A 32 -8.53 2.42 -14.34
CA VAL A 32 -8.73 2.40 -15.79
C VAL A 32 -10.20 2.15 -16.11
N THR A 33 -10.59 2.43 -17.34
CA THR A 33 -11.90 2.06 -17.89
C THR A 33 -11.72 1.13 -19.07
N SER A 34 -12.63 0.18 -19.20
CA SER A 34 -12.70 -0.72 -20.36
C SER A 34 -14.13 -1.19 -20.51
N ALA A 35 -14.77 -0.92 -21.66
CA ALA A 35 -16.15 -1.31 -21.93
C ALA A 35 -16.32 -2.84 -21.90
N GLN A 36 -15.28 -3.55 -22.33
CA GLN A 36 -15.23 -5.00 -22.47
C GLN A 36 -15.08 -5.69 -21.10
N LEU A 37 -14.48 -5.01 -20.12
CA LEU A 37 -14.11 -5.61 -18.83
C LEU A 37 -14.92 -5.07 -17.65
N GLN A 38 -15.93 -4.22 -17.84
CA GLN A 38 -16.64 -3.52 -16.75
C GLN A 38 -17.14 -4.42 -15.61
N LYS A 39 -17.47 -5.68 -15.91
CA LYS A 39 -18.00 -6.66 -14.94
C LYS A 39 -17.10 -7.89 -14.80
N ILE A 40 -15.88 -7.83 -15.33
CA ILE A 40 -14.96 -8.97 -15.39
C ILE A 40 -13.71 -8.63 -14.58
N GLY A 41 -13.42 -9.47 -13.60
CA GLY A 41 -12.13 -9.49 -12.93
C GLY A 41 -11.20 -10.51 -13.60
N LEU A 42 -9.97 -10.13 -13.86
CA LEU A 42 -8.93 -11.02 -14.35
C LEU A 42 -7.69 -10.90 -13.46
N THR A 43 -7.18 -12.04 -13.00
CA THR A 43 -5.89 -12.17 -12.34
C THR A 43 -5.02 -13.13 -13.12
N VAL A 44 -3.83 -12.66 -13.50
CA VAL A 44 -2.78 -13.50 -14.07
C VAL A 44 -1.91 -14.01 -12.92
N MET A 45 -1.84 -15.34 -12.78
CA MET A 45 -1.06 -16.02 -11.73
C MET A 45 0.17 -16.75 -12.26
N ASP A 46 0.40 -16.72 -13.57
CA ASP A 46 1.56 -17.36 -14.21
C ASP A 46 2.31 -16.32 -15.07
N GLY A 47 3.62 -16.23 -14.90
CA GLY A 47 4.46 -15.18 -15.49
C GLY A 47 4.42 -13.84 -14.75
N GLN A 48 4.15 -12.74 -15.47
CA GLN A 48 4.10 -11.41 -14.86
C GLN A 48 2.76 -11.20 -14.17
N PHE A 49 2.72 -11.52 -12.86
CA PHE A 49 1.54 -11.37 -12.02
C PHE A 49 0.91 -9.97 -12.13
N GLY A 50 -0.39 -9.94 -12.38
CA GLY A 50 -1.17 -8.71 -12.55
C GLY A 50 -2.65 -8.95 -12.34
N SER A 51 -3.40 -7.90 -12.06
CA SER A 51 -4.84 -7.98 -11.90
C SER A 51 -5.54 -6.73 -12.41
N ILE A 52 -6.66 -6.94 -13.08
CA ILE A 52 -7.64 -5.91 -13.41
C ILE A 52 -8.98 -6.33 -12.82
N MET A 53 -9.56 -5.49 -11.97
CA MET A 53 -10.74 -5.85 -11.16
C MET A 53 -11.76 -4.71 -11.15
N PRO A 54 -13.07 -4.98 -11.25
CA PRO A 54 -14.10 -3.96 -11.02
C PRO A 54 -13.95 -3.31 -9.64
N TYR A 55 -13.89 -1.97 -9.63
CA TYR A 55 -13.70 -1.20 -8.40
C TYR A 55 -15.04 -0.71 -7.83
N GLY A 56 -15.64 -1.54 -6.97
CA GLY A 56 -16.91 -1.23 -6.32
C GLY A 56 -18.02 -0.91 -7.33
N LYS A 57 -18.79 0.14 -7.08
CA LYS A 57 -19.85 0.64 -7.98
C LYS A 57 -19.42 1.86 -8.82
N SER A 58 -18.12 2.13 -8.92
CA SER A 58 -17.60 3.35 -9.58
C SER A 58 -17.64 3.31 -11.10
N GLY A 59 -17.76 2.12 -11.71
CA GLY A 59 -17.56 1.91 -13.15
C GLY A 59 -16.09 1.89 -13.58
N LEU A 60 -15.15 2.09 -12.64
CA LEU A 60 -13.71 1.96 -12.87
C LEU A 60 -13.24 0.53 -12.61
N LEU A 61 -12.07 0.21 -13.15
CA LEU A 61 -11.32 -1.01 -12.90
C LEU A 61 -10.02 -0.66 -12.17
N SER A 62 -9.72 -1.32 -11.05
CA SER A 62 -8.41 -1.23 -10.41
C SER A 62 -7.43 -2.14 -11.12
N LEU A 63 -6.27 -1.60 -11.45
CA LEU A 63 -5.17 -2.26 -12.13
C LEU A 63 -3.94 -2.30 -11.21
N SER A 64 -3.39 -3.49 -11.02
CA SER A 64 -2.15 -3.72 -10.28
C SER A 64 -1.24 -4.69 -11.02
N SER A 65 0.07 -4.56 -10.76
CA SER A 65 1.10 -5.42 -11.31
C SER A 65 2.17 -5.62 -10.26
N VAL A 66 2.56 -6.87 -9.99
CA VAL A 66 3.64 -7.15 -9.03
C VAL A 66 4.94 -6.45 -9.43
N ALA A 67 5.24 -6.38 -10.72
CA ALA A 67 6.46 -5.76 -11.24
C ALA A 67 6.44 -4.21 -11.17
N TYR A 68 5.26 -3.59 -11.28
CA TYR A 68 5.17 -2.14 -11.51
C TYR A 68 4.39 -1.36 -10.44
N THR A 69 3.69 -2.03 -9.52
CA THR A 69 2.96 -1.39 -8.42
C THR A 69 3.89 -0.70 -7.44
N HIS A 70 5.09 -1.23 -7.20
CA HIS A 70 6.04 -0.64 -6.26
C HIS A 70 6.94 0.38 -6.96
N HIS A 71 7.06 1.57 -6.39
CA HIS A 71 7.84 2.68 -6.95
C HIS A 71 9.14 2.91 -6.21
N LYS A 72 9.09 2.89 -4.88
CA LYS A 72 10.22 3.16 -4.00
C LYS A 72 10.15 2.25 -2.79
N VAL A 73 11.31 1.80 -2.31
CA VAL A 73 11.46 0.95 -1.13
C VAL A 73 12.36 1.66 -0.12
N CYS A 74 11.97 1.62 1.14
CA CYS A 74 12.71 2.14 2.28
C CYS A 74 12.88 1.02 3.30
N TYR A 75 14.12 0.75 3.71
CA TYR A 75 14.45 -0.29 4.69
C TYR A 75 14.63 0.27 6.11
N GLU A 76 14.47 1.58 6.28
CA GLU A 76 14.45 2.24 7.59
C GLU A 76 13.12 2.01 8.30
N ASN A 77 13.14 2.05 9.64
CA ASN A 77 11.93 1.89 10.46
C ASN A 77 10.94 3.06 10.35
N LEU A 78 11.37 4.20 9.81
CA LEU A 78 10.50 5.32 9.47
C LEU A 78 10.46 5.48 7.94
N PRO A 79 9.30 5.83 7.35
CA PRO A 79 9.14 5.97 5.91
C PRO A 79 9.96 7.14 5.37
N THR A 80 11.19 6.86 4.96
CA THR A 80 12.15 7.83 4.47
C THR A 80 12.33 7.67 2.97
N PHE A 81 11.86 8.64 2.20
CA PHE A 81 11.90 8.68 0.74
C PHE A 81 12.51 10.00 0.27
N ASP A 82 13.27 9.96 -0.82
CA ASP A 82 13.83 11.12 -1.50
C ASP A 82 12.80 12.20 -1.86
N CYS A 83 11.57 11.82 -2.25
CA CYS A 83 10.51 12.78 -2.58
C CYS A 83 10.08 13.66 -1.39
N GLN A 84 10.37 13.27 -0.15
CA GLN A 84 10.08 14.08 1.02
C GLN A 84 10.94 15.34 1.09
N LYS A 85 12.08 15.39 0.39
CA LYS A 85 12.94 16.59 0.33
C LYS A 85 12.30 17.72 -0.50
N GLU A 86 11.33 17.38 -1.33
CA GLU A 86 10.67 18.30 -2.27
C GLU A 86 9.35 18.87 -1.69
N THR A 87 9.02 18.57 -0.43
CA THR A 87 7.80 19.08 0.23
C THR A 87 7.92 19.15 1.74
N ASP A 88 7.44 20.23 2.34
CA ASP A 88 7.44 20.40 3.80
C ASP A 88 6.29 19.63 4.49
N THR A 89 5.34 19.09 3.71
CA THR A 89 4.12 18.44 4.22
C THR A 89 4.25 16.94 4.43
N CYS A 90 5.41 16.36 4.14
CA CYS A 90 5.66 14.93 4.28
C CYS A 90 7.05 14.68 4.85
N ARG A 91 7.14 14.15 6.06
CA ARG A 91 8.40 13.83 6.75
C ARG A 91 8.42 12.36 7.20
N PRO A 92 9.58 11.77 7.50
CA PRO A 92 9.65 10.40 8.00
C PRO A 92 8.80 10.17 9.26
N ASP A 93 8.76 11.13 10.17
CA ASP A 93 7.95 11.09 11.40
C ASP A 93 6.47 11.47 11.15
N PHE A 94 6.14 12.08 10.02
CA PHE A 94 4.80 12.55 9.70
C PHE A 94 4.51 12.37 8.21
N PRO A 95 4.24 11.13 7.76
CA PRO A 95 4.02 10.85 6.35
C PRO A 95 2.73 11.52 5.86
N GLY A 96 2.85 12.31 4.79
CA GLY A 96 1.73 12.97 4.13
C GLY A 96 0.92 12.01 3.24
N ASN A 97 -0.22 12.48 2.73
CA ASN A 97 -1.06 11.70 1.81
C ASN A 97 -0.51 11.75 0.38
N CYS A 98 0.02 10.62 -0.11
CA CYS A 98 0.60 10.53 -1.44
C CYS A 98 -0.37 10.92 -2.56
N ASN A 99 -1.69 10.76 -2.40
CA ASN A 99 -2.65 11.09 -3.46
C ASN A 99 -2.66 12.59 -3.81
N PHE A 100 -2.45 13.46 -2.82
CA PHE A 100 -2.42 14.91 -2.97
C PHE A 100 -1.00 15.48 -3.03
N CYS A 101 0.02 14.63 -2.91
CA CYS A 101 1.41 15.05 -2.91
C CYS A 101 1.87 15.42 -4.35
N PRO A 102 2.45 16.62 -4.57
CA PRO A 102 3.03 16.98 -5.86
C PRO A 102 4.36 16.25 -6.12
N ALA A 103 5.09 15.87 -5.07
CA ALA A 103 6.37 15.18 -5.15
C ALA A 103 6.24 13.64 -5.30
N LYS A 104 5.02 13.10 -5.40
CA LYS A 104 4.81 11.65 -5.55
C LYS A 104 5.50 11.12 -6.82
N PRO A 105 5.88 9.83 -6.87
CA PRO A 105 6.40 9.22 -8.08
C PRO A 105 5.44 9.33 -9.27
N ALA A 106 5.99 9.39 -10.48
CA ALA A 106 5.20 9.30 -11.70
C ALA A 106 4.54 7.92 -11.82
N SER A 107 3.29 7.89 -12.27
CA SER A 107 2.54 6.64 -12.46
C SER A 107 3.22 5.68 -13.44
N ASN A 108 3.25 4.39 -13.08
CA ASN A 108 3.67 3.30 -13.95
C ASN A 108 2.52 2.74 -14.81
N GLN A 109 1.37 3.42 -14.89
CA GLN A 109 0.16 2.92 -15.57
C GLN A 109 0.44 2.39 -16.98
N ARG A 110 1.30 3.05 -17.78
CA ARG A 110 1.59 2.61 -19.15
C ARG A 110 2.21 1.21 -19.18
N LYS A 111 3.10 0.93 -18.21
CA LYS A 111 3.74 -0.38 -18.06
C LYS A 111 2.72 -1.41 -17.58
N MET A 112 1.87 -1.06 -16.62
CA MET A 112 0.81 -1.95 -16.12
C MET A 112 -0.21 -2.31 -17.21
N ILE A 113 -0.67 -1.33 -17.99
CA ILE A 113 -1.58 -1.55 -19.12
C ILE A 113 -0.88 -2.40 -20.19
N GLY A 114 0.34 -2.04 -20.56
CA GLY A 114 1.12 -2.79 -21.55
C GLY A 114 1.37 -4.25 -21.14
N GLN A 115 1.57 -4.52 -19.84
CA GLN A 115 1.65 -5.88 -19.32
C GLN A 115 0.30 -6.61 -19.45
N MET A 116 -0.80 -6.00 -19.01
CA MET A 116 -2.11 -6.64 -19.04
C MET A 116 -2.60 -6.92 -20.47
N LEU A 117 -2.31 -6.03 -21.43
CA LEU A 117 -2.72 -6.21 -22.83
C LEU A 117 -2.08 -7.43 -23.50
N GLN A 118 -0.98 -7.98 -22.97
CA GLN A 118 -0.39 -9.24 -23.48
C GLN A 118 -1.33 -10.43 -23.29
N TYR A 119 -2.31 -10.34 -22.38
CA TYR A 119 -3.27 -11.38 -22.05
C TYR A 119 -4.66 -11.14 -22.67
N PHE A 120 -4.82 -10.09 -23.46
CA PHE A 120 -6.09 -9.74 -24.10
C PHE A 120 -5.99 -9.76 -25.62
N SER A 121 -7.12 -10.00 -26.30
CA SER A 121 -7.23 -9.75 -27.73
C SER A 121 -7.17 -8.25 -28.03
N ASP A 122 -6.79 -7.91 -29.26
CA ASP A 122 -6.81 -6.54 -29.83
C ASP A 122 -8.14 -5.78 -29.68
N ARG A 123 -9.26 -6.49 -29.49
CA ARG A 123 -10.60 -5.91 -29.25
C ARG A 123 -10.77 -5.26 -27.88
N VAL A 124 -9.87 -5.50 -26.93
CA VAL A 124 -9.94 -4.95 -25.57
C VAL A 124 -9.17 -3.65 -25.51
N SER A 125 -9.87 -2.56 -25.22
CA SER A 125 -9.25 -1.26 -24.95
C SER A 125 -9.24 -0.99 -23.45
N ILE A 126 -8.14 -0.39 -22.97
CA ILE A 126 -7.96 0.01 -21.58
C ILE A 126 -7.50 1.46 -21.56
N ASP A 127 -8.34 2.33 -21.02
CA ASP A 127 -8.06 3.76 -20.94
C ASP A 127 -7.72 4.14 -19.50
N TYR A 128 -6.59 4.82 -19.31
CA TYR A 128 -6.17 5.29 -18.01
C TYR A 128 -7.04 6.44 -17.51
N PHE A 129 -7.49 6.36 -16.26
CA PHE A 129 -8.28 7.40 -15.61
C PHE A 129 -7.45 8.16 -14.56
N SER A 130 -6.96 7.46 -13.54
CA SER A 130 -6.17 8.06 -12.46
C SER A 130 -5.37 6.98 -11.72
N SER A 131 -4.59 7.36 -10.71
CA SER A 131 -3.88 6.42 -9.84
C SER A 131 -3.97 6.87 -8.40
N PHE A 132 -4.12 5.90 -7.50
CA PHE A 132 -3.91 6.12 -6.08
C PHE A 132 -2.54 5.61 -5.65
N PHE A 133 -1.94 6.36 -4.73
CA PHE A 133 -0.65 6.07 -4.13
C PHE A 133 -0.80 5.96 -2.62
N THR A 134 -0.07 5.03 -2.03
CA THR A 134 0.00 4.86 -0.59
C THR A 134 1.38 4.39 -0.15
N ILE A 135 1.76 4.72 1.08
CA ILE A 135 2.93 4.13 1.75
C ILE A 135 2.45 2.85 2.43
N LYS A 136 2.81 1.70 1.85
CA LYS A 136 2.62 0.40 2.48
C LYS A 136 3.75 0.17 3.46
N SER A 137 3.41 -0.35 4.63
CA SER A 137 4.40 -0.76 5.63
C SER A 137 4.33 -2.28 5.80
N LYS A 138 5.48 -2.91 5.95
CA LYS A 138 5.62 -4.36 6.16
C LYS A 138 6.63 -4.62 7.26
N LEU A 139 6.50 -5.76 7.94
CA LEU A 139 7.52 -6.22 8.89
C LEU A 139 8.76 -6.67 8.11
N LYS A 140 9.95 -6.27 8.56
CA LYS A 140 11.23 -6.70 7.96
C LYS A 140 11.39 -8.22 7.95
N ALA A 141 10.87 -8.89 8.97
CA ALA A 141 10.89 -10.36 9.07
C ALA A 141 10.18 -11.06 7.90
N ASN A 142 9.22 -10.40 7.25
CA ASN A 142 8.43 -10.94 6.14
C ASN A 142 8.80 -10.30 4.80
N PHE A 143 10.06 -9.91 4.61
CA PHE A 143 10.53 -9.48 3.31
C PHE A 143 10.63 -10.65 2.31
N ILE A 144 10.95 -11.85 2.80
CA ILE A 144 11.18 -13.05 1.98
C ILE A 144 9.88 -13.85 1.76
N ASP A 145 8.98 -13.86 2.75
CA ASP A 145 7.71 -14.59 2.71
C ASP A 145 6.53 -13.58 2.65
N ASP A 146 5.49 -13.82 1.83
CA ASP A 146 4.23 -13.03 1.82
C ASP A 146 3.36 -13.33 3.07
N GLY A 147 4.00 -13.84 4.12
CA GLY A 147 3.49 -13.87 5.47
C GLY A 147 3.03 -12.48 5.91
N ARG A 148 1.77 -12.39 6.29
CA ARG A 148 1.13 -11.16 6.78
C ARG A 148 0.66 -11.36 8.22
N PRO A 149 1.60 -11.55 9.17
CA PRO A 149 1.23 -11.73 10.55
C PRO A 149 0.58 -10.46 11.08
N THR A 150 -0.18 -10.66 12.15
CA THR A 150 -0.86 -9.61 12.88
C THR A 150 -0.15 -9.48 14.21
N GLU A 151 0.42 -8.32 14.48
CA GLU A 151 1.02 -8.00 15.76
C GLU A 151 0.10 -7.04 16.52
N ILE A 152 -0.38 -7.48 17.68
CA ILE A 152 -1.18 -6.67 18.60
C ILE A 152 -0.50 -6.78 19.96
N ASN A 153 0.09 -5.68 20.42
CA ASN A 153 0.84 -5.64 21.67
C ASN A 153 0.37 -4.48 22.54
N LYS A 154 0.22 -4.75 23.84
CA LYS A 154 0.17 -3.70 24.87
C LYS A 154 1.60 -3.28 25.18
N LEU A 155 1.96 -2.06 24.79
CA LEU A 155 3.32 -1.51 24.90
C LEU A 155 3.50 -0.61 26.13
N HIS A 156 2.41 -0.18 26.78
CA HIS A 156 2.43 0.61 28.02
C HIS A 156 1.17 0.33 28.86
N SER A 157 1.24 0.55 30.19
CA SER A 157 0.13 0.28 31.13
C SER A 157 -0.29 1.43 32.04
N ASP A 158 0.23 2.65 31.85
CA ASP A 158 -0.18 3.84 32.61
C ASP A 158 0.03 5.19 31.84
N PRO A 159 -0.82 5.55 30.86
CA PRO A 159 -2.04 4.87 30.45
C PRO A 159 -1.76 3.67 29.53
N ASP A 160 -2.79 2.87 29.33
CA ASP A 160 -2.75 1.75 28.40
C ASP A 160 -2.48 2.21 26.96
N PHE A 161 -1.37 1.73 26.39
CA PHE A 161 -1.00 1.98 25.01
C PHE A 161 -0.89 0.66 24.26
N TYR A 162 -1.84 0.42 23.36
CA TYR A 162 -1.83 -0.73 22.46
C TYR A 162 -1.35 -0.30 21.08
N CYS A 163 -0.52 -1.11 20.42
CA CYS A 163 -0.14 -0.92 19.03
C CYS A 163 -0.59 -2.13 18.20
N ILE A 164 -1.17 -1.83 17.04
CA ILE A 164 -1.71 -2.81 16.09
C ILE A 164 -0.99 -2.61 14.78
N PHE A 165 -0.39 -3.69 14.30
CA PHE A 165 0.21 -3.75 12.98
C PHE A 165 -0.22 -5.04 12.31
N ALA A 166 -1.18 -4.92 11.40
CA ALA A 166 -1.82 -6.07 10.78
C ALA A 166 -1.71 -6.08 9.27
N GLY A 167 -1.24 -7.18 8.68
CA GLY A 167 -1.11 -7.28 7.23
C GLY A 167 -2.43 -7.54 6.47
N LYS A 168 -3.56 -7.74 7.16
CA LYS A 168 -4.89 -7.95 6.57
C LYS A 168 -5.93 -7.10 7.29
N ILE A 169 -6.88 -6.54 6.54
CA ILE A 169 -7.94 -5.69 7.12
C ILE A 169 -8.81 -6.45 8.13
N ASN A 170 -9.07 -7.75 7.92
CA ASN A 170 -9.89 -8.54 8.83
C ASN A 170 -9.25 -8.70 10.22
N SER A 171 -7.93 -8.55 10.32
CA SER A 171 -7.22 -8.65 11.58
C SER A 171 -7.51 -7.48 12.53
N ILE A 172 -8.21 -6.43 12.08
CA ILE A 172 -8.63 -5.34 12.98
C ILE A 172 -9.53 -5.85 14.10
N TYR A 173 -10.33 -6.90 13.87
CA TYR A 173 -11.23 -7.47 14.87
C TYR A 173 -10.49 -8.26 15.96
N GLU A 174 -9.23 -8.65 15.73
CA GLU A 174 -8.42 -9.32 16.75
C GLU A 174 -8.13 -8.40 17.95
N ILE A 175 -8.28 -7.08 17.79
CA ILE A 175 -8.17 -6.12 18.89
C ILE A 175 -9.19 -6.39 20.00
N GLU A 176 -10.39 -6.85 19.65
CA GLU A 176 -11.48 -7.08 20.61
C GLU A 176 -11.16 -8.20 21.60
N LYS A 177 -10.18 -9.06 21.28
CA LYS A 177 -9.71 -10.13 22.17
C LYS A 177 -8.65 -9.66 23.17
N VAL A 178 -8.10 -8.46 22.98
CA VAL A 178 -6.92 -7.96 23.70
C VAL A 178 -7.23 -6.71 24.55
N LEU A 179 -8.32 -6.00 24.24
CA LEU A 179 -8.90 -4.93 25.07
C LEU A 179 -9.67 -5.51 26.25
#